data_AF-A0A9Q0G5F3-F1
#
_entry.id   AF-A0A9Q0G5F3-F1
#
_cell.length_a   1.000
_cell.length_b   1.000
_cell.length_c   1.000
_cell.angle_alpha   90.00
_cell.angle_beta   90.00
_cell.angle_gamma   90.00
#
_symmetry.space_group_name_H-M   'P 1'
#
loop_
_entity.id
_entity.type
_entity.pdbx_description
1 polymer ?
#
loop_
_entity_poly.entity_id
_entity_poly.type
_entity_poly.pdbx_seq_one_letter_code
_entity_poly.pdbx_strand_id
1 'polypeptide(L)'
;MVQASKYNEPDQKIELTSSDVKFLNMGAIQKGLLFLKPQPKRGEEWDATSVLQHLKNTLSSTLDYFPPLAGRLAAAEQEDKDTVSFFIIGI
;
A
#
# COMPACT_ATOMS: atom_id res chain seq x y z
N MET A 1 -7.35 7.59 -2.75
CA MET A 1 -6.28 6.78 -2.13
C MET A 1 -5.19 7.72 -1.63
N VAL A 2 -4.49 7.39 -0.55
CA VAL A 2 -3.30 8.14 -0.11
C VAL A 2 -2.12 7.71 -1.00
N GLN A 3 -1.35 8.67 -1.49
CA GLN A 3 -0.17 8.42 -2.33
C GLN A 3 1.12 8.65 -1.52
N ALA A 4 2.24 8.13 -2.02
CA ALA A 4 3.57 8.47 -1.51
C ALA A 4 3.80 9.99 -1.57
N SER A 5 4.51 10.56 -0.59
CA SER A 5 4.85 11.99 -0.59
C SER A 5 5.96 12.34 -1.59
N LYS A 6 6.78 11.36 -1.97
CA LYS A 6 7.79 11.49 -3.03
C LYS A 6 7.28 10.83 -4.31
N TYR A 7 7.61 11.45 -5.43
CA TYR A 7 7.52 10.79 -6.73
C TYR A 7 8.57 9.68 -6.78
N ASN A 8 8.12 8.43 -6.81
CA ASN A 8 8.95 7.32 -7.26
C ASN A 8 9.01 7.38 -8.79
N GLU A 9 10.15 6.99 -9.38
CA GLU A 9 10.22 6.88 -10.83
C GLU A 9 9.13 5.91 -11.31
N PRO A 10 8.25 6.33 -12.24
CA PRO A 10 7.09 5.54 -12.69
C PRO A 10 7.48 4.21 -13.34
N ASP A 11 8.76 4.04 -13.68
CA ASP A 11 9.29 2.88 -14.40
C ASP A 11 9.86 1.78 -13.50
N GLN A 12 9.78 1.91 -12.15
CA GLN A 12 10.28 0.86 -11.27
C GLN A 12 9.35 -0.36 -11.30
N LYS A 13 9.65 -1.28 -12.20
CA LYS A 13 9.02 -2.59 -12.31
C LYS A 13 9.65 -3.56 -11.32
N ILE A 14 8.82 -4.19 -10.49
CA ILE A 14 9.26 -5.21 -9.53
C ILE A 14 8.63 -6.53 -9.95
N GLU A 15 9.43 -7.43 -10.52
CA GLU A 15 8.97 -8.76 -10.93
C GLU A 15 8.63 -9.62 -9.72
N LEU A 16 7.52 -10.35 -9.78
CA LEU A 16 7.18 -11.33 -8.75
C LEU A 16 8.02 -12.59 -8.94
N THR A 17 8.50 -13.14 -7.82
CA THR A 17 9.18 -14.43 -7.81
C THR A 17 8.17 -15.58 -7.79
N SER A 18 8.65 -16.80 -8.05
CA SER A 18 7.83 -18.01 -7.94
C SER A 18 7.26 -18.24 -6.53
N SER A 19 7.87 -17.66 -5.49
CA SER A 19 7.32 -17.67 -4.14
C SER A 19 6.13 -16.72 -3.99
N ASP A 20 6.17 -15.54 -4.62
CA ASP A 20 5.11 -14.52 -4.55
C ASP A 20 3.86 -14.95 -5.33
N VAL A 21 4.04 -15.57 -6.50
CA VAL A 21 2.94 -16.03 -7.37
C VAL A 21 1.99 -16.99 -6.66
N LYS A 22 2.50 -17.80 -5.71
CA LYS A 22 1.70 -18.72 -4.89
C LYS A 22 0.63 -18.01 -4.04
N PHE A 23 0.84 -16.72 -3.74
CA PHE A 23 -0.07 -15.90 -2.94
C PHE A 23 -1.14 -15.19 -3.77
N LEU A 24 -1.07 -15.21 -5.11
CA LEU A 24 -2.06 -14.53 -5.96
C LEU A 24 -3.46 -15.12 -5.86
N ASN A 25 -3.56 -16.42 -5.58
CA ASN A 25 -4.84 -17.10 -5.38
C ASN A 25 -5.39 -16.93 -3.96
N MET A 26 -4.68 -16.24 -3.07
CA MET A 26 -5.17 -15.94 -1.73
C MET A 26 -6.01 -14.66 -1.78
N GLY A 27 -7.12 -14.65 -1.03
CA GLY A 27 -7.93 -13.45 -0.86
C GLY A 27 -7.15 -12.32 -0.18
N ALA A 28 -7.64 -11.09 -0.32
CA ALA A 28 -7.03 -9.93 0.33
C ALA A 28 -6.92 -10.12 1.84
N ILE A 29 -5.70 -9.95 2.38
CA ILE A 29 -5.44 -10.06 3.82
C ILE A 29 -6.16 -8.91 4.53
N GLN A 30 -7.07 -9.26 5.44
CA GLN A 30 -7.79 -8.29 6.27
C GLN A 30 -7.26 -8.37 7.71
N LYS A 31 -6.69 -7.25 8.20
CA LYS A 31 -6.17 -7.10 9.56
C LYS A 31 -6.68 -5.78 10.14
N GLY A 32 -6.88 -5.74 11.45
CA GLY A 32 -7.28 -4.55 12.19
C GLY A 32 -6.57 -4.46 13.54
N LEU A 33 -6.46 -3.25 14.06
CA LEU A 33 -5.94 -2.95 15.39
C LEU A 33 -7.01 -2.20 16.18
N LEU A 34 -7.20 -2.56 17.44
CA LEU A 34 -8.11 -1.88 18.36
C LEU A 34 -7.29 -1.00 19.29
N PHE A 35 -7.63 0.29 19.31
CA PHE A 35 -7.05 1.27 20.21
C PHE A 35 -8.11 1.73 21.21
N LEU A 36 -7.69 1.98 22.45
CA LEU A 36 -8.55 2.67 23.40
C LEU A 36 -8.84 4.07 22.87
N LYS A 37 -10.09 4.52 23.00
CA LYS A 37 -10.45 5.89 22.66
C LYS A 37 -9.58 6.85 23.48
N PRO A 38 -8.81 7.74 22.84
CA PRO A 38 -7.96 8.67 23.57
C PRO A 38 -8.83 9.55 24.46
N GLN A 39 -8.44 9.68 25.73
CA GLN A 39 -9.10 10.62 26.61
C GLN A 39 -8.67 12.03 26.18
N PRO A 40 -9.63 12.92 25.84
CA PRO A 40 -9.26 14.29 25.57
C PRO A 40 -8.62 14.91 26.81
N LYS A 41 -7.69 15.84 26.61
CA LYS A 41 -7.19 16.66 27.71
C LYS A 41 -8.36 17.46 28.30
N ARG A 42 -8.27 17.82 29.58
CA ARG A 42 -9.35 18.52 30.29
C ARG A 42 -9.79 19.76 29.49
N GLY A 43 -11.02 19.72 28.97
CA GLY A 43 -11.63 20.82 28.20
C GLY A 43 -11.53 20.71 26.68
N GLU A 44 -10.92 19.66 26.14
CA GLU A 44 -10.86 19.41 24.69
C GLU A 44 -11.93 18.39 24.28
N GLU A 45 -12.48 18.53 23.07
CA GLU A 45 -13.28 17.47 22.44
C GLU A 45 -12.37 16.54 21.64
N TRP A 46 -12.77 15.28 21.52
CA TRP A 46 -12.09 14.34 20.63
C TRP A 46 -12.32 14.75 19.17
N ASP A 47 -11.26 15.16 18.48
CA ASP A 47 -11.31 15.46 17.05
C ASP A 47 -10.78 14.31 16.19
N ALA A 48 -11.70 13.58 15.57
CA ALA A 48 -11.37 12.53 14.60
C ALA A 48 -10.68 13.08 13.34
N THR A 49 -10.87 14.36 13.01
CA THR A 49 -10.30 14.99 11.81
C THR A 49 -8.78 15.12 11.94
N SER A 50 -8.29 15.56 13.10
CA SER A 50 -6.85 15.65 13.39
C SER A 50 -6.15 14.29 13.25
N VAL A 51 -6.77 13.22 13.78
CA VAL A 51 -6.24 11.85 13.67
C VAL A 51 -6.26 11.37 12.23
N LEU A 52 -7.35 11.61 11.50
CA LEU A 52 -7.44 11.25 10.09
C LEU A 52 -6.38 11.95 9.24
N GLN A 53 -6.15 13.25 9.47
CA GLN A 53 -5.11 14.01 8.78
C GLN A 53 -3.71 13.49 9.12
N HIS A 54 -3.45 13.23 10.41
CA HIS A 54 -2.18 12.66 10.86
C HIS A 54 -1.91 11.29 10.22
N LEU A 55 -2.92 10.41 10.18
CA LEU A 55 -2.82 9.09 9.55
C LEU A 55 -2.56 9.19 8.04
N LYS A 56 -3.24 10.09 7.32
CA LYS A 56 -2.99 10.31 5.89
C LYS A 56 -1.55 10.77 5.63
N ASN A 57 -1.07 11.74 6.41
CA ASN A 57 0.27 12.30 6.24
C ASN A 57 1.36 11.26 6.56
N THR A 58 1.23 10.56 7.69
CA THR A 58 2.20 9.55 8.10
C THR A 58 2.18 8.33 7.18
N LEU A 59 1.02 7.92 6.67
CA LEU A 59 0.92 6.88 5.65
C LEU A 59 1.60 7.32 4.35
N SER A 60 1.34 8.55 3.89
CA SER A 60 1.98 9.12 2.69
C SER A 60 3.50 9.10 2.78
N SER A 61 4.07 9.58 3.90
CA SER A 61 5.53 9.55 4.12
C SER A 61 6.09 8.14 4.34
N THR A 62 5.29 7.20 4.86
CA THR A 62 5.71 5.80 5.00
C THR A 62 5.81 5.13 3.62
N LEU A 63 4.86 5.40 2.72
CA LEU A 63 4.83 4.82 1.38
C LEU A 63 6.06 5.18 0.53
N ASP A 64 6.74 6.29 0.82
CA ASP A 64 8.04 6.63 0.21
C ASP A 64 9.12 5.56 0.44
N TYR A 65 9.03 4.81 1.53
CA TYR A 65 10.01 3.77 1.91
C TYR A 65 9.53 2.36 1.58
N PHE A 66 8.26 2.20 1.21
CA PHE A 66 7.68 0.93 0.78
C PHE A 66 7.05 1.05 -0.62
N PRO A 67 7.84 1.33 -1.67
CA PRO A 67 7.32 1.51 -3.03
C PRO A 67 6.36 0.42 -3.54
N PRO A 68 6.57 -0.89 -3.25
CA PRO A 68 5.62 -1.92 -3.67
C PRO A 68 4.19 -1.71 -3.17
N LEU A 69 4.01 -1.12 -1.98
CA LEU A 69 2.69 -0.87 -1.39
C LEU A 69 1.99 0.36 -1.98
N ALA A 70 2.74 1.25 -2.63
CA ALA A 70 2.22 2.39 -3.37
C ALA A 70 1.90 2.03 -4.83
N GLY A 71 2.38 0.89 -5.33
CA GLY A 71 2.21 0.47 -6.72
C GLY A 71 0.91 -0.28 -7.01
N ARG A 72 0.84 -0.87 -8.20
CA ARG A 72 -0.25 -1.74 -8.67
C ARG A 72 0.30 -3.06 -9.16
N LEU A 73 -0.40 -4.15 -8.83
CA LEU A 73 -0.15 -5.45 -9.44
C LEU A 73 -0.64 -5.44 -10.89
N ALA A 74 0.22 -5.85 -11.82
CA ALA A 74 -0.05 -5.97 -13.24
C ALA A 74 0.42 -7.34 -13.75
N ALA A 75 -0.06 -7.72 -14.92
CA ALA A 75 0.30 -8.96 -15.59
C ALA A 75 0.61 -8.69 -17.07
N ALA A 76 1.55 -9.44 -17.63
CA ALA A 76 1.88 -9.40 -19.05
C ALA A 76 2.01 -10.83 -19.61
N GLU A 77 1.40 -11.05 -20.76
CA GLU A 77 1.58 -12.28 -21.55
C GLU A 77 3.01 -12.34 -22.10
N GLN A 78 3.60 -13.53 -22.06
CA GLN A 78 4.93 -13.78 -22.63
C GLN A 78 4.82 -14.24 -24.10
N GLU A 79 5.91 -14.07 -24.85
CA GLU A 79 5.96 -14.39 -26.30
C GLU A 79 5.66 -15.87 -26.61
N ASP A 80 5.91 -16.75 -25.64
CA ASP A 80 5.62 -18.18 -25.70
C ASP A 80 4.12 -18.52 -25.53
N LYS A 81 3.25 -17.52 -25.32
CA LYS A 81 1.77 -17.57 -25.23
C LYS A 81 1.16 -18.44 -24.13
N ASP A 82 1.93 -19.34 -23.52
CA ASP A 82 1.46 -20.24 -22.47
C ASP A 82 1.81 -19.74 -21.06
N THR A 83 2.55 -18.63 -20.95
CA THR A 83 3.02 -18.10 -19.66
C THR A 83 2.58 -16.64 -19.45
N VAL A 84 2.20 -16.32 -18.21
CA VAL A 84 1.91 -14.95 -17.77
C VAL A 84 2.88 -14.56 -16.65
N SER A 85 3.49 -13.38 -16.79
CA SER A 85 4.37 -12.80 -15.78
C SER A 85 3.61 -11.75 -14.98
N PHE A 86 3.83 -11.73 -13.66
CA PHE A 86 3.24 -10.75 -12.74
C PHE A 86 4.30 -9.81 -12.20
N PHE A 87 3.96 -8.54 -12.06
CA PHE A 87 4.87 -7.52 -11.54
C PHE A 87 4.11 -6.40 -10.84
N ILE A 88 4.82 -5.63 -10.02
CA ILE A 88 4.32 -4.38 -9.43
C ILE A 88 4.87 -3.21 -10.24
N ILE A 89 4.01 -2.27 -10.60
CA ILE A 89 4.36 -1.01 -11.27
C ILE A 89 4.04 0.18 -10.35
N GLY A 90 4.93 1.18 -10.30
CA GLY A 90 4.69 2.44 -9.60
C GLY A 90 3.54 3.25 -10.23
N ILE A 91 2.93 4.14 -9.44
CA ILE A 91 1.87 5.08 -9.85
C ILE A 91 2.10 6.47 -9.26
#